data_AF-A0A173VXR7-F1
#
_entry.id   AF-A0A173VXR7-F1
#
_cell.length_a   1.000
_cell.length_b   1.000
_cell.length_c   1.000
_cell.angle_alpha   90.00
_cell.angle_beta   90.00
_cell.angle_gamma   90.00
#
_symmetry.space_group_name_H-M   'P 1'
#
loop_
_entity.id
_entity.type
_entity.pdbx_description
1 polymer ?
#
loop_
_entity_poly.entity_id
_entity_poly.type
_entity_poly.pdbx_seq_one_letter_code
_entity_poly.pdbx_strand_id
1 'polypeptide(L)'
;MITHKQLTLAEVFENCQNKFDNDKYQFLSLLDEAINLDEIVPVSFVNHFHTSTGSPRKHQLYPMLKALLIQRILSIPLFSAIGSIYYLT
;
A
#
# COMPACT_ATOMS: atom_id res chain seq x y z
N MET A 1 -31.40 13.30 20.38
CA MET A 1 -30.35 13.96 19.57
C MET A 1 -29.13 13.05 19.60
N ILE A 2 -28.80 12.38 18.51
CA ILE A 2 -27.67 11.44 18.47
C ILE A 2 -26.41 12.29 18.31
N THR A 3 -25.55 12.30 19.33
CA THR A 3 -24.24 12.94 19.27
C THR A 3 -23.33 12.07 18.44
N HIS A 4 -23.18 12.36 17.14
CA HIS A 4 -22.14 11.74 16.34
C HIS A 4 -20.79 12.30 16.77
N LYS A 5 -19.93 11.44 17.28
CA LYS A 5 -18.52 11.80 17.54
C LYS A 5 -17.91 12.17 16.19
N GLN A 6 -17.50 13.42 16.02
CA GLN A 6 -16.72 13.83 14.87
C GLN A 6 -15.35 13.13 14.93
N LEU A 7 -15.05 12.34 13.91
CA LEU A 7 -13.74 11.70 13.76
C LEU A 7 -12.70 12.74 13.36
N THR A 8 -11.60 12.75 14.08
CA THR A 8 -10.42 13.53 13.69
C THR A 8 -9.54 12.73 12.74
N LEU A 9 -8.72 13.42 11.94
CA LEU A 9 -7.76 12.76 11.06
C LEU A 9 -6.77 11.87 11.84
N ALA A 10 -6.40 12.28 13.06
CA ALA A 10 -5.54 11.50 13.93
C ALA A 10 -6.17 10.17 14.34
N GLU A 11 -7.45 10.15 14.71
CA GLU A 11 -8.17 8.92 15.06
C GLU A 11 -8.34 7.98 13.86
N VAL A 12 -8.59 8.54 12.67
CA VAL A 12 -8.64 7.75 11.42
C VAL A 12 -7.27 7.14 11.14
N PHE A 13 -6.20 7.91 11.30
CA PHE A 13 -4.83 7.45 11.09
C PHE A 13 -4.40 6.40 12.13
N GLU A 14 -4.79 6.56 13.40
CA GLU A 14 -4.54 5.58 14.46
C GLU A 14 -5.26 4.26 14.20
N ASN A 15 -6.53 4.30 13.78
CA ASN A 15 -7.27 3.11 13.37
C ASN A 15 -6.62 2.41 12.16
N CYS A 16 -6.08 3.18 11.23
CA CYS A 16 -5.36 2.66 10.06
C CYS A 16 -4.06 1.94 10.47
N GLN A 17 -3.25 2.57 11.33
CA GLN A 17 -2.05 1.96 11.89
C GLN A 17 -2.37 0.69 12.69
N ASN A 18 -3.42 0.72 13.52
CA ASN A 18 -3.82 -0.44 14.32
C ASN A 18 -4.17 -1.65 13.44
N LYS A 19 -4.88 -1.43 12.31
CA LYS A 19 -5.15 -2.48 11.32
C LYS A 19 -3.87 -2.98 10.68
N PHE A 20 -2.96 -2.09 10.29
CA PHE A 20 -1.67 -2.50 9.72
C PHE A 20 -0.86 -3.40 10.69
N ASP A 21 -0.88 -3.10 11.99
CA ASP A 21 -0.12 -3.86 12.98
C ASP A 21 -0.79 -5.19 13.35
N ASN A 22 -2.12 -5.22 13.47
CA ASN A 22 -2.86 -6.35 14.04
C ASN A 22 -3.64 -7.20 13.01
N ASP A 23 -4.03 -6.63 11.87
CA ASP A 23 -4.81 -7.29 10.84
C ASP A 23 -4.39 -6.80 9.44
N LYS A 24 -3.21 -7.28 9.01
CA LYS A 24 -2.60 -6.89 7.73
C LYS A 24 -3.49 -7.20 6.54
N TYR A 25 -4.27 -8.28 6.57
CA TYR A 25 -5.17 -8.64 5.47
C TYR A 25 -6.28 -7.62 5.31
N GLN A 26 -6.91 -7.22 6.42
CA GLN A 26 -7.94 -6.18 6.38
C GLN A 26 -7.36 -4.83 5.93
N PHE A 27 -6.15 -4.48 6.38
CA PHE A 27 -5.47 -3.27 5.90
C PHE A 27 -5.21 -3.32 4.38
N LEU A 28 -4.71 -4.44 3.86
CA LEU A 28 -4.43 -4.59 2.43
C LEU A 28 -5.72 -4.57 1.58
N SER A 29 -6.82 -5.16 2.06
CA SER A 29 -8.13 -5.06 1.39
C SER A 29 -8.60 -3.61 1.30
N LEU A 30 -8.50 -2.87 2.40
CA LEU A 30 -8.85 -1.44 2.42
C LEU A 30 -7.97 -0.61 1.48
N LEU A 31 -6.68 -0.93 1.40
CA LEU A 31 -5.75 -0.26 0.49
C LEU A 31 -6.15 -0.50 -0.98
N ASP A 32 -6.52 -1.74 -1.32
CA ASP A 32 -6.93 -2.13 -2.66
C ASP A 32 -8.30 -1.55 -3.06
N GLU A 33 -9.21 -1.40 -2.10
CA GLU A 33 -10.49 -0.72 -2.28
C GLU A 33 -10.33 0.80 -2.46
N ALA A 34 -9.40 1.41 -1.73
CA ALA A 34 -9.21 2.87 -1.72
C ALA A 34 -8.33 3.37 -2.87
N ILE A 35 -7.38 2.56 -3.35
CA ILE A 35 -6.40 2.95 -4.36
C ILE A 35 -6.35 1.91 -5.47
N ASN A 36 -7.01 2.23 -6.59
CA ASN A 36 -6.90 1.43 -7.79
C ASN A 36 -5.60 1.77 -8.56
N LEU A 37 -4.60 0.88 -8.51
CA LEU A 37 -3.32 1.10 -9.17
C LEU A 37 -3.43 1.13 -10.70
N ASP A 38 -4.43 0.46 -11.29
CA ASP A 38 -4.62 0.46 -12.74
C ASP A 38 -5.12 1.82 -13.26
N GLU A 39 -5.78 2.61 -12.41
CA GLU A 39 -6.20 3.98 -12.73
C GLU A 39 -5.05 4.99 -12.64
N ILE A 40 -4.07 4.73 -11.78
CA ILE A 40 -3.00 5.68 -11.48
C ILE A 40 -1.75 5.40 -12.32
N VAL A 41 -1.44 4.13 -12.58
CA VAL A 41 -0.21 3.71 -13.26
C VAL A 41 -0.46 3.68 -14.78
N PRO A 42 0.20 4.55 -15.57
CA PRO A 42 0.01 4.54 -17.02
C PRO A 42 0.46 3.22 -17.64
N VAL A 43 -0.26 2.74 -18.65
CA VAL A 43 0.10 1.54 -19.42
C VAL A 43 1.51 1.66 -20.02
N SER A 44 1.91 2.87 -20.42
CA SER A 44 3.28 3.12 -20.90
C SER A 44 4.32 2.79 -19.82
N PHE A 45 4.07 3.14 -18.56
CA PHE A 45 4.95 2.83 -17.44
C PHE A 45 5.01 1.32 -17.20
N VAL A 46 3.87 0.62 -17.21
CA VAL A 46 3.82 -0.84 -17.09
C VAL A 46 4.68 -1.50 -18.17
N ASN A 47 4.49 -1.10 -19.43
CA ASN A 47 5.26 -1.63 -20.55
C ASN A 47 6.76 -1.38 -20.39
N HIS A 48 7.16 -0.16 -20.04
CA HIS A 48 8.57 0.19 -19.79
C HIS A 48 9.14 -0.62 -18.63
N PHE A 49 8.39 -0.79 -17.54
CA PHE A 49 8.81 -1.60 -16.41
C PHE A 49 9.07 -3.06 -16.82
N HIS A 50 8.32 -3.60 -17.79
CA HIS A 50 8.50 -4.98 -18.27
C HIS A 50 9.49 -5.12 -19.45
N THR A 51 10.06 -4.04 -19.98
CA THR A 51 11.12 -4.14 -20.99
C THR A 51 12.36 -4.85 -20.46
N SER A 52 13.05 -5.62 -21.31
CA SER A 52 14.29 -6.30 -20.89
C SER A 52 15.41 -5.28 -20.70
N THR A 53 15.93 -5.17 -19.48
CA THR A 53 17.05 -4.27 -19.12
C THR A 53 18.37 -5.02 -18.90
N GLY A 54 18.42 -6.30 -19.29
CA GLY A 54 19.61 -7.16 -19.13
C GLY A 54 19.80 -7.77 -17.74
N SER A 55 19.08 -7.32 -16.72
CA SER A 55 19.03 -7.93 -15.38
C SER A 55 17.64 -8.44 -15.03
N PRO A 56 17.50 -9.62 -14.41
CA PRO A 56 16.20 -10.11 -13.98
C PRO A 56 15.66 -9.22 -12.85
N ARG A 57 14.40 -8.81 -12.97
CA ARG A 57 13.68 -8.08 -11.92
C ARG A 57 13.39 -9.02 -10.76
N LYS A 58 13.76 -8.61 -9.54
CA LYS A 58 13.49 -9.37 -8.30
C LYS A 58 12.08 -9.16 -7.75
N HIS A 59 11.46 -8.04 -8.08
CA HIS A 59 10.22 -7.56 -7.47
C HIS A 59 9.19 -7.27 -8.55
N GLN A 60 7.93 -7.64 -8.29
CA GLN A 60 6.81 -7.33 -9.18
C GLN A 60 6.41 -5.85 -9.03
N LEU A 61 5.91 -5.26 -10.13
CA LEU A 61 5.56 -3.84 -10.20
C LEU A 61 4.55 -3.43 -9.12
N TYR A 62 3.37 -4.06 -9.11
CA TYR A 62 2.29 -3.65 -8.22
C TYR A 62 2.61 -3.88 -6.74
N PRO A 63 3.18 -5.02 -6.29
CA PRO A 63 3.66 -5.17 -4.92
C PRO A 63 4.69 -4.10 -4.51
N MET A 64 5.61 -3.72 -5.41
CA MET A 64 6.59 -2.66 -5.15
C MET A 64 5.91 -1.29 -4.98
N LEU A 65 4.93 -0.96 -5.82
CA LEU A 65 4.17 0.29 -5.71
C LEU A 65 3.31 0.32 -4.45
N LYS A 66 2.64 -0.78 -4.09
CA LYS A 66 1.91 -0.91 -2.83
C LYS A 66 2.84 -0.68 -1.63
N ALA A 67 4.03 -1.29 -1.63
CA ALA A 67 5.02 -1.09 -0.56
C ALA A 67 5.39 0.39 -0.41
N LEU A 68 5.58 1.08 -1.54
CA LEU A 68 5.92 2.50 -1.56
C LEU A 68 4.76 3.37 -1.05
N LEU A 69 3.51 3.05 -1.40
CA LEU A 69 2.33 3.76 -0.87
C LEU A 69 2.20 3.56 0.64
N ILE A 70 2.31 2.33 1.14
CA ILE A 70 2.25 2.03 2.57
C ILE A 70 3.36 2.79 3.31
N GLN A 71 4.58 2.78 2.76
CA GLN A 71 5.71 3.54 3.30
C GLN A 71 5.38 5.02 3.46
N ARG A 72 4.74 5.63 2.46
CA ARG A 72 4.40 7.06 2.46
C ARG A 72 3.22 7.39 3.37
N ILE A 73 2.20 6.54 3.40
CA ILE A 73 1.01 6.72 4.26
C ILE A 73 1.41 6.62 5.73
N LEU A 74 2.13 5.56 6.11
CA LEU A 74 2.47 5.30 7.51
C LEU A 74 3.78 5.95 7.96
N SER A 75 4.51 6.60 7.05
CA SER A 75 5.82 7.19 7.32
C SER A 75 6.84 6.20 7.93
N ILE A 76 6.75 4.92 7.55
CA ILE A 76 7.64 3.85 8.03
C ILE A 76 8.85 3.63 7.11
N PRO A 77 9.93 2.97 7.57
CA PRO A 77 11.04 2.59 6.70
C PRO A 77 10.60 1.57 5.62
N LEU A 78 11.12 1.72 4.39
CA LEU A 78 10.77 0.87 3.24
C LEU A 78 11.01 -0.64 3.50
N PHE A 79 12.05 -1.00 4.25
CA PHE A 79 12.34 -2.39 4.61
C PHE A 79 11.19 -3.05 5.40
N SER A 80 10.55 -2.29 6.30
CA SER A 80 9.40 -2.75 7.08
C SER A 80 8.15 -2.97 6.19
N ALA A 81 7.93 -2.08 5.23
CA ALA A 81 6.81 -2.16 4.29
C ALA A 81 6.97 -3.33 3.30
N ILE A 82 8.17 -3.54 2.77
CA ILE A 82 8.50 -4.65 1.87
C ILE A 82 8.20 -5.98 2.56
N GLY A 83 8.74 -6.22 3.77
CA GLY A 83 8.49 -7.47 4.50
C GLY A 83 6.99 -7.75 4.65
N SER A 84 6.19 -6.74 4.98
CA SER A 84 4.75 -6.91 5.16
C SER A 84 4.00 -7.36 3.91
N ILE A 85 4.49 -7.03 2.70
CA ILE A 85 3.87 -7.49 1.45
C ILE A 85 4.41 -8.88 1.05
N TYR A 86 5.72 -9.11 1.14
CA TYR A 86 6.32 -10.38 0.70
C TYR A 86 5.97 -11.59 1.57
N TYR A 87 5.55 -11.38 2.83
CA TYR A 87 5.10 -12.48 3.70
C TYR A 87 3.59 -12.79 3.56
N LEU A 88 2.84 -12.04 2.75
CA LEU A 88 1.38 -12.17 2.59
C LEU A 88 0.94 -12.56 1.15
N THR A 89 1.87 -12.64 0.21
CA THR A 89 1.70 -13.17 -1.17
C THR A 89 2.57 -14.40 -1.36
#